data_AF-A0A1D1YBK9-F1
#
_entry.id   AF-A0A1D1YBK9-F1
#
_cell.length_a   1.000
_cell.length_b   1.000
_cell.length_c   1.000
_cell.angle_alpha   90.00
_cell.angle_beta   90.00
_cell.angle_gamma   90.00
#
_symmetry.space_group_name_H-M   'P 1'
#
loop_
_entity.id
_entity.type
_entity.pdbx_description
1 polymer ?
#
loop_
_entity_poly.entity_id
_entity_poly.type
_entity_poly.pdbx_seq_one_letter_code
_entity_poly.pdbx_strand_id
1 'polypeptide(L)'
;MTERGEGEATPCEVDKKISNLHIRNPGLDNIVRDLEDKLKDKEELVDSLLRELEKLREKQEDEQKKADDLKRTVEVLESIFRTPKYSEFSYIELQQATNDFENSLKIGEGGYGSVYKGFLRHTTVAVKKLDCQSMQGLPEFYQEVDILTKVRHPNLVNFIGACSFPEPCLVYEFLPNGSLEDRLSRKDNTPPLSWQDRIRIATEICSALIFLHSNKPHSVVHGDLKPSNILLDAKLVTKVSDFGISRLLTQSSATTNVHHTEPKGTFPYIDPEFGHTGELTLSSDVYSFGVIILQLLTGRPALGMVKAVQDAFTSENLQNILDESAGEWPFLQAKRLACLGLECCKMDRRTRPRLEMEVWRVLEPMVKASSLESTSFHLKQADNNHIPSYFLCPILQEVMQDPQVSADGFTYEKEAIKGWFDSGHNTSPMTNLELPHHELLPNRALRSVIQEWLQQEYRHFP
;
A
#
# COMPACT_ATOMS: atom_id res chain seq x y z
N MET A 1 -88.27 -50.62 33.21
CA MET A 1 -89.35 -51.13 32.33
C MET A 1 -89.43 -50.16 31.17
N THR A 2 -89.22 -50.49 29.91
CA THR A 2 -89.03 -51.76 29.18
C THR A 2 -88.46 -51.36 27.81
N GLU A 3 -87.57 -52.20 27.25
CA GLU A 3 -87.33 -52.59 25.83
C GLU A 3 -87.79 -51.68 24.66
N ARG A 4 -87.24 -51.69 23.43
CA ARG A 4 -86.11 -52.29 22.67
C ARG A 4 -86.30 -51.72 21.25
N GLY A 5 -85.24 -51.66 20.44
CA GLY A 5 -85.38 -51.57 18.98
C GLY A 5 -84.24 -50.85 18.29
N GLU A 6 -83.11 -51.53 18.12
CA GLU A 6 -82.07 -51.15 17.16
C GLU A 6 -82.61 -51.32 15.74
N GLY A 7 -82.44 -50.30 14.90
CA GLY A 7 -82.63 -50.37 13.46
C GLY A 7 -81.33 -49.94 12.78
N GLU A 8 -80.53 -50.91 12.38
CA GLU A 8 -79.38 -50.76 11.49
C GLU A 8 -79.81 -50.23 10.11
N ALA A 9 -78.97 -49.38 9.54
CA ALA A 9 -79.22 -48.62 8.32
C ALA A 9 -79.27 -49.48 7.04
N THR A 10 -80.05 -49.06 6.05
CA THR A 10 -79.87 -49.55 4.68
C THR A 10 -78.79 -48.74 3.95
N PRO A 11 -77.91 -49.37 3.13
CA PRO A 11 -76.78 -48.69 2.45
C PRO A 11 -77.16 -47.60 1.44
N CYS A 12 -78.44 -47.35 1.19
CA CYS A 12 -78.92 -46.37 0.20
C CYS A 12 -79.24 -44.99 0.79
N GLU A 13 -79.29 -44.84 2.12
CA GLU A 13 -79.58 -43.57 2.79
C GLU A 13 -78.34 -42.78 3.22
N VAL A 14 -77.18 -43.43 3.33
CA VAL A 14 -75.92 -42.77 3.67
C VAL A 14 -75.33 -42.07 2.42
N ASP A 15 -75.37 -42.72 1.26
CA ASP A 15 -74.92 -42.11 -0.01
C ASP A 15 -75.82 -40.95 -0.50
N LYS A 16 -77.12 -40.96 -0.14
CA LYS A 16 -78.04 -39.85 -0.41
C LYS A 16 -77.90 -38.66 0.54
N LYS A 17 -77.30 -38.85 1.73
CA LYS A 17 -76.99 -37.75 2.65
C LYS A 17 -75.62 -37.12 2.40
N ILE A 18 -74.66 -37.89 1.86
CA ILE A 18 -73.33 -37.35 1.50
C ILE A 18 -73.37 -36.58 0.17
N SER A 19 -74.28 -36.93 -0.76
CA SER A 19 -74.44 -36.23 -2.05
C SER A 19 -75.13 -34.86 -1.99
N ASN A 20 -75.70 -34.46 -0.84
CA ASN A 20 -76.42 -33.18 -0.68
C ASN A 20 -75.66 -32.09 0.12
N LEU A 21 -74.38 -32.32 0.48
CA LEU A 21 -73.53 -31.30 1.11
C LEU A 21 -72.60 -30.57 0.13
N HIS A 22 -72.77 -30.77 -1.18
CA HIS A 22 -72.07 -30.00 -2.21
C HIS A 22 -73.03 -29.10 -2.99
N ILE A 23 -73.81 -28.29 -2.28
CA ILE A 23 -74.50 -27.15 -2.91
C ILE A 23 -73.44 -26.07 -3.13
N ARG A 24 -72.75 -26.15 -4.27
CA ARG A 24 -72.00 -25.01 -4.84
C ARG A 24 -72.96 -23.83 -4.91
N ASN A 25 -72.71 -22.80 -4.10
CA ASN A 25 -73.56 -21.62 -4.04
C ASN A 25 -73.05 -20.64 -5.10
N PRO A 26 -73.72 -20.51 -6.27
CA PRO A 26 -73.22 -19.72 -7.39
C PRO A 26 -73.06 -18.24 -7.05
N GLY A 27 -73.77 -17.75 -6.02
CA GLY A 27 -73.59 -16.39 -5.51
C GLY A 27 -72.25 -16.18 -4.80
N LEU A 28 -71.72 -17.20 -4.12
CA LEU A 28 -70.41 -17.14 -3.47
C LEU A 28 -69.28 -17.22 -4.50
N ASP A 29 -69.40 -18.11 -5.49
CA ASP A 29 -68.42 -18.25 -6.58
C ASP A 29 -68.31 -16.97 -7.42
N ASN A 30 -69.40 -16.22 -7.58
CA ASN A 30 -69.38 -14.91 -8.24
C ASN A 30 -68.64 -13.84 -7.42
N ILE A 31 -68.80 -13.84 -6.09
CA ILE A 31 -68.11 -12.90 -5.20
C ILE A 31 -66.61 -13.22 -5.14
N VAL A 32 -66.25 -14.50 -5.05
CA VAL A 32 -64.83 -14.94 -5.05
C VAL A 32 -64.16 -14.50 -6.35
N ARG A 33 -64.80 -14.71 -7.50
CA ARG A 33 -64.27 -14.27 -8.80
C ARG A 33 -64.11 -12.75 -8.90
N ASP A 34 -65.09 -11.97 -8.41
CA ASP A 34 -64.99 -10.49 -8.38
C ASP A 34 -63.85 -10.01 -7.46
N LEU A 35 -63.58 -10.73 -6.36
CA LEU A 35 -62.44 -10.45 -5.49
C LEU A 35 -61.10 -10.86 -6.12
N GLU A 36 -61.05 -11.97 -6.83
CA GLU A 36 -59.86 -12.43 -7.58
C GLU A 36 -59.51 -11.45 -8.72
N ASP A 37 -60.51 -10.99 -9.47
CA ASP A 37 -60.32 -9.98 -10.52
C ASP A 37 -59.82 -8.65 -9.92
N LYS A 38 -60.40 -8.19 -8.81
CA LYS A 38 -59.92 -7.00 -8.08
C LYS A 38 -58.51 -7.17 -7.52
N LEU A 39 -58.15 -8.37 -7.06
CA LEU A 39 -56.80 -8.65 -6.55
C LEU A 39 -55.79 -8.56 -7.70
N LYS A 40 -56.12 -9.15 -8.85
CA LYS A 40 -55.29 -9.10 -10.05
C LYS A 40 -55.08 -7.68 -10.57
N ASP A 41 -56.14 -6.86 -10.59
CA ASP A 41 -56.04 -5.43 -10.96
C ASP A 41 -55.10 -4.66 -10.00
N LYS A 42 -55.11 -5.02 -8.71
CA LYS A 42 -54.21 -4.41 -7.72
C LYS A 42 -52.77 -4.87 -7.89
N GLU A 43 -52.54 -6.14 -8.21
CA GLU A 43 -51.20 -6.68 -8.51
C GLU A 43 -50.61 -5.99 -9.75
N GLU A 44 -51.39 -5.83 -10.82
CA GLU A 44 -50.95 -5.10 -12.03
C GLU A 44 -50.63 -3.62 -11.72
N LEU A 45 -51.42 -2.99 -10.85
CA LEU A 45 -51.16 -1.62 -10.41
C LEU A 45 -49.86 -1.52 -9.59
N VAL A 46 -49.59 -2.49 -8.71
CA VAL A 46 -48.34 -2.55 -7.93
C VAL A 46 -47.14 -2.72 -8.85
N ASP A 47 -47.21 -3.63 -9.83
CA ASP A 47 -46.13 -3.83 -10.80
C ASP A 47 -45.88 -2.59 -11.68
N SER A 48 -46.94 -1.85 -12.01
CA SER A 48 -46.82 -0.57 -12.71
C SER A 48 -46.10 0.48 -11.85
N LEU A 49 -46.48 0.60 -10.58
CA LEU A 49 -45.86 1.54 -9.64
C LEU A 49 -44.39 1.19 -9.36
N LEU A 50 -44.05 -0.09 -9.26
CA LEU A 50 -42.66 -0.55 -9.08
C LEU A 50 -41.78 -0.15 -10.27
N ARG A 51 -42.27 -0.34 -11.51
CA ARG A 51 -41.56 0.10 -12.72
C ARG A 51 -41.37 1.62 -12.78
N GLU A 52 -42.36 2.37 -12.30
CA GLU A 52 -42.27 3.83 -12.26
C GLU A 52 -41.28 4.32 -11.19
N LEU A 53 -41.24 3.67 -10.03
CA LEU A 53 -40.24 3.92 -8.99
C LEU A 53 -38.81 3.60 -9.44
N GLU A 54 -38.62 2.53 -10.22
CA GLU A 54 -37.30 2.17 -10.76
C GLU A 54 -36.79 3.23 -11.76
N LYS A 55 -37.65 3.70 -12.67
CA LYS A 55 -37.33 4.81 -13.57
C LYS A 55 -37.02 6.11 -12.83
N LEU A 56 -37.75 6.41 -11.75
CA LEU A 56 -37.49 7.59 -10.93
C LEU A 56 -36.15 7.47 -10.20
N ARG A 57 -35.78 6.28 -9.72
CA ARG A 57 -34.46 6.01 -9.13
C ARG A 57 -33.33 6.22 -10.13
N GLU A 58 -33.43 5.64 -11.33
CA GLU A 58 -32.43 5.83 -12.39
C GLU A 58 -32.25 7.32 -12.73
N LYS A 59 -33.36 8.05 -12.86
CA LYS A 59 -33.32 9.49 -13.13
C LYS A 59 -32.69 10.28 -11.98
N GLN A 60 -32.99 9.91 -10.73
CA GLN A 60 -32.38 10.54 -9.55
C GLN A 60 -30.87 10.27 -9.49
N GLU A 61 -30.42 9.06 -9.83
CA GLU A 61 -29.00 8.72 -9.91
C GLU A 61 -28.28 9.52 -11.02
N ASP A 62 -28.91 9.68 -12.18
CA ASP A 62 -28.39 10.50 -13.28
C ASP A 62 -28.30 12.00 -12.90
N GLU A 63 -29.32 12.53 -12.22
CA GLU A 63 -29.33 13.92 -11.74
C GLU A 63 -28.27 14.13 -10.64
N GLN A 64 -28.11 13.16 -9.74
CA GLN A 64 -27.07 13.19 -8.71
C GLN A 64 -25.68 13.17 -9.33
N LYS A 65 -25.45 12.32 -10.33
CA LYS A 65 -24.18 12.25 -11.08
C LYS A 65 -23.84 13.59 -11.75
N LYS A 66 -24.83 14.24 -12.38
CA LYS A 66 -24.66 15.58 -12.97
C LYS A 66 -24.37 16.65 -11.92
N ALA A 67 -25.03 16.59 -10.77
CA ALA A 67 -24.80 17.52 -9.67
C ALA A 67 -23.37 17.37 -9.11
N ASP A 68 -22.89 16.14 -8.97
CA ASP A 68 -21.51 15.85 -8.53
C ASP A 68 -20.48 16.33 -9.56
N ASP A 69 -20.73 16.13 -10.86
CA ASP A 69 -19.86 16.64 -11.94
C ASP A 69 -19.82 18.18 -11.99
N LEU A 70 -20.97 18.82 -11.80
CA LEU A 70 -21.04 20.29 -11.73
C LEU A 70 -20.29 20.81 -10.50
N LYS A 71 -20.45 20.15 -9.34
CA LYS A 71 -19.74 20.50 -8.11
C LYS A 71 -18.23 20.38 -8.29
N ARG A 72 -17.74 19.33 -8.96
CA ARG A 72 -16.32 19.18 -9.34
C ARG A 72 -15.85 20.34 -10.21
N THR A 73 -16.65 20.72 -11.21
CA THR A 73 -16.31 21.83 -12.11
C THR A 73 -16.18 23.14 -11.34
N VAL A 74 -17.09 23.39 -10.40
CA VAL A 74 -17.05 24.56 -9.52
C VAL A 74 -15.84 24.52 -8.59
N GLU A 75 -15.52 23.38 -7.97
CA GLU A 75 -14.33 23.23 -7.11
C GLU A 75 -13.03 23.47 -7.88
N VAL A 76 -12.93 22.97 -9.11
CA VAL A 76 -11.78 23.24 -10.01
C VAL A 76 -11.69 24.72 -10.35
N LEU A 77 -12.81 25.36 -10.71
CA LEU A 77 -12.85 26.79 -10.99
C LEU A 77 -12.45 27.62 -9.75
N GLU A 78 -12.98 27.29 -8.58
CA GLU A 78 -12.60 27.93 -7.32
C GLU A 78 -11.11 27.75 -6.98
N SER A 79 -10.52 26.60 -7.32
CA SER A 79 -9.08 26.35 -7.18
C SER A 79 -8.27 27.22 -8.13
N ILE A 80 -8.72 27.40 -9.38
CA ILE A 80 -8.09 28.29 -10.38
C ILE A 80 -8.08 29.75 -9.91
N PHE A 81 -9.13 30.22 -9.23
CA PHE A 81 -9.25 31.61 -8.77
C PHE A 81 -8.64 31.89 -7.38
N ARG A 82 -8.12 30.88 -6.67
CA ARG A 82 -7.38 31.10 -5.42
C ARG A 82 -5.96 31.55 -5.72
N THR A 83 -5.46 32.51 -4.93
CA THR A 83 -4.03 32.86 -4.94
C THR A 83 -3.20 31.58 -4.72
N PRO A 84 -2.30 31.22 -5.65
CA PRO A 84 -1.58 29.95 -5.57
C PRO A 84 -0.71 29.91 -4.30
N LYS A 85 -0.88 28.86 -3.50
CA LYS A 85 0.00 28.55 -2.34
C LYS A 85 1.32 27.88 -2.78
N TYR A 86 1.67 27.99 -4.06
CA TYR A 86 2.84 27.42 -4.69
C TYR A 86 3.54 28.49 -5.54
N SER A 87 4.80 28.25 -5.90
CA SER A 87 5.54 29.18 -6.75
C SER A 87 5.00 29.11 -8.17
N GLU A 88 4.47 30.22 -8.67
CA GLU A 88 4.11 30.34 -10.08
C GLU A 88 5.33 30.75 -10.90
N PHE A 89 5.62 29.99 -11.96
CA PHE A 89 6.71 30.26 -12.88
C PHE A 89 6.15 30.71 -14.22
N SER A 90 6.84 31.65 -14.88
CA SER A 90 6.51 31.98 -16.26
C SER A 90 7.02 30.88 -17.20
N TYR A 91 6.31 30.63 -18.29
CA TYR A 91 6.77 29.68 -19.30
C TYR A 91 8.14 30.04 -19.88
N ILE A 92 8.42 31.33 -20.08
CA ILE A 92 9.73 31.82 -20.56
C ILE A 92 10.83 31.40 -19.59
N GLU A 93 10.58 31.47 -18.28
CA GLU A 93 11.55 31.06 -17.27
C GLU A 93 11.84 29.55 -17.34
N LEU A 94 10.80 28.72 -17.55
CA LEU A 94 10.96 27.27 -17.72
C LEU A 94 11.63 26.90 -19.04
N GLN A 95 11.32 27.62 -20.11
CA GLN A 95 11.94 27.48 -21.41
C GLN A 95 13.45 27.78 -21.32
N GLN A 96 13.83 28.88 -20.65
CA GLN A 96 15.23 29.21 -20.39
C GLN A 96 15.91 28.15 -19.51
N ALA A 97 15.24 27.69 -18.46
CA ALA A 97 15.78 26.69 -17.53
C ALA A 97 16.06 25.33 -18.21
N THR A 98 15.32 24.99 -19.27
CA THR A 98 15.38 23.71 -19.99
C THR A 98 16.02 23.81 -21.37
N ASN A 99 16.65 24.95 -21.70
CA ASN A 99 17.20 25.24 -23.02
C ASN A 99 16.19 25.00 -24.17
N ASP A 100 15.00 25.58 -24.05
CA ASP A 100 13.89 25.40 -24.97
C ASP A 100 13.37 23.96 -25.05
N PHE A 101 13.27 23.30 -23.89
CA PHE A 101 12.87 21.90 -23.77
C PHE A 101 13.69 20.97 -24.69
N GLU A 102 15.02 21.17 -24.67
CA GLU A 102 15.92 20.42 -25.53
C GLU A 102 15.80 18.91 -25.30
N ASN A 103 15.69 18.13 -26.38
CA ASN A 103 15.57 16.67 -26.30
C ASN A 103 16.74 15.99 -25.56
N SER A 104 17.93 16.59 -25.56
CA SER A 104 19.10 16.08 -24.82
C SER A 104 18.95 16.19 -23.30
N LEU A 105 18.06 17.09 -22.82
CA LEU A 105 17.73 17.29 -21.41
C LEU A 105 16.47 16.51 -21.00
N LYS A 106 15.85 15.77 -21.92
CA LYS A 106 14.69 14.94 -21.63
C LYS A 106 15.10 13.74 -20.77
N ILE A 107 14.50 13.63 -19.59
CA ILE A 107 14.80 12.59 -18.60
C ILE A 107 13.67 11.56 -18.47
N GLY A 108 12.48 11.85 -19.00
CA GLY A 108 11.36 10.93 -19.00
C GLY A 108 10.28 11.30 -20.00
N GLU A 109 9.49 10.30 -20.39
CA GLU A 109 8.32 10.44 -21.25
C GLU A 109 7.28 9.41 -20.84
N GLY A 110 6.02 9.82 -20.75
CA GLY A 110 4.91 8.93 -20.45
C GLY A 110 3.60 9.45 -21.02
N GLY A 111 2.50 8.76 -20.70
CA GLY A 111 1.15 9.18 -21.11
C GLY A 111 0.76 10.58 -20.61
N TYR A 112 1.49 11.09 -19.61
CA TYR A 112 1.27 12.37 -18.94
C TYR A 112 2.28 13.44 -19.38
N GLY A 113 2.87 13.31 -20.56
CA GLY A 113 3.81 14.29 -21.12
C GLY A 113 5.29 13.96 -20.91
N SER A 114 6.13 14.97 -21.11
CA SER A 114 7.59 14.85 -21.13
C SER A 114 8.23 15.56 -19.95
N VAL A 115 9.24 14.94 -19.35
CA VAL A 115 9.98 15.50 -18.21
C VAL A 115 11.38 15.89 -18.66
N TYR A 116 11.77 17.13 -18.36
CA TYR A 116 13.06 17.71 -18.72
C TYR A 116 13.84 18.09 -17.48
N LYS A 117 15.14 17.86 -17.50
CA LYS A 117 16.06 18.41 -16.51
C LYS A 117 16.25 19.90 -16.81
N GLY A 118 16.12 20.74 -15.80
CA GLY A 118 16.35 22.17 -15.92
C GLY A 118 17.21 22.74 -14.80
N PHE A 119 17.68 23.97 -15.01
CA PHE A 119 18.37 24.76 -13.99
C PHE A 119 17.62 26.06 -13.76
N LEU A 120 16.91 26.14 -12.64
CA LEU A 120 15.96 27.19 -12.32
C LEU A 120 16.38 27.87 -11.00
N ARG A 121 16.65 29.18 -11.03
CA ARG A 121 17.03 29.98 -9.85
C ARG A 121 18.10 29.31 -8.98
N HIS A 122 19.21 28.89 -9.60
CA HIS A 122 20.34 28.18 -8.98
C HIS A 122 20.04 26.77 -8.45
N THR A 123 18.88 26.20 -8.79
CA THR A 123 18.47 24.86 -8.36
C THR A 123 18.27 23.97 -9.58
N THR A 124 18.79 22.74 -9.53
CA THR A 124 18.48 21.73 -10.54
C THR A 124 17.08 21.19 -10.30
N VAL A 125 16.23 21.22 -11.32
CA VAL A 125 14.81 20.86 -11.23
C VAL A 125 14.42 19.85 -12.30
N ALA A 126 13.30 19.17 -12.08
CA ALA A 126 12.61 18.40 -13.11
C ALA A 126 11.34 19.15 -13.54
N VAL A 127 11.23 19.46 -14.82
CA VAL A 127 10.10 20.18 -15.42
C VAL A 127 9.27 19.19 -16.23
N LYS A 128 8.10 18.81 -15.73
CA LYS A 128 7.11 17.99 -16.44
C LYS A 128 6.24 18.89 -17.30
N LYS A 129 6.45 18.87 -18.61
CA LYS A 129 5.63 19.56 -19.61
C LYS A 129 4.50 18.62 -20.02
N LEU A 130 3.26 19.01 -19.71
CA LEU A 130 2.08 18.21 -20.02
C LEU A 130 1.67 18.41 -21.48
N ASP A 131 1.19 17.34 -22.13
CA ASP A 131 0.71 17.42 -23.50
C ASP A 131 -0.67 18.09 -23.56
N CYS A 132 -0.71 19.31 -24.10
CA CYS A 132 -1.93 20.10 -24.24
C CYS A 132 -2.89 19.56 -25.31
N GLN A 133 -2.46 18.64 -26.18
CA GLN A 133 -3.31 17.99 -27.17
C GLN A 133 -4.04 16.76 -26.61
N SER A 134 -3.63 16.28 -25.43
CA SER A 134 -4.31 15.21 -24.74
C SER A 134 -5.58 15.73 -24.03
N MET A 135 -6.71 15.06 -24.22
CA MET A 135 -7.97 15.35 -23.50
C MET A 135 -7.87 15.16 -21.97
N GLN A 136 -6.73 14.66 -21.47
CA GLN A 136 -6.52 14.26 -20.08
C GLN A 136 -5.51 15.16 -19.32
N GLY A 137 -4.60 15.84 -20.01
CA GLY A 137 -3.49 16.56 -19.37
C GLY A 137 -3.88 17.76 -18.49
N LEU A 138 -4.92 18.52 -18.86
CA LEU A 138 -5.37 19.68 -18.07
C LEU A 138 -6.08 19.29 -16.75
N PRO A 139 -7.05 18.36 -16.74
CA PRO A 139 -7.62 17.87 -15.48
C PRO A 139 -6.56 17.27 -14.54
N GLU A 140 -5.61 16.52 -15.08
CA GLU A 140 -4.53 15.90 -14.30
C GLU A 140 -3.55 16.93 -13.74
N PHE A 141 -3.25 18.00 -14.49
CA PHE A 141 -2.49 19.15 -13.97
C PHE A 141 -3.11 19.72 -12.70
N TYR A 142 -4.38 20.12 -12.77
CA TYR A 142 -5.05 20.75 -11.63
C TYR A 142 -5.22 19.79 -10.46
N GLN A 143 -5.47 18.51 -10.74
CA GLN A 143 -5.53 17.47 -9.71
C GLN A 143 -4.20 17.30 -8.99
N GLU A 144 -3.10 17.24 -9.73
CA GLU A 144 -1.75 17.10 -9.19
C GLU A 144 -1.35 18.32 -8.36
N VAL A 145 -1.60 19.54 -8.85
CA VAL A 145 -1.40 20.78 -8.09
C VAL A 145 -2.23 20.81 -6.81
N ASP A 146 -3.51 20.44 -6.88
CA ASP A 146 -4.41 20.46 -5.72
C ASP A 146 -3.95 19.50 -4.61
N ILE A 147 -3.47 18.31 -4.97
CA ILE A 147 -2.96 17.33 -3.99
C ILE A 147 -1.60 17.78 -3.45
N LEU A 148 -0.62 18.07 -4.31
CA LEU A 148 0.75 18.37 -3.92
C LEU A 148 0.89 19.65 -3.11
N THR A 149 -0.05 20.59 -3.22
CA THR A 149 -0.10 21.78 -2.35
C THR A 149 -0.59 21.48 -0.93
N LYS A 150 -1.24 20.34 -0.71
CA LYS A 150 -1.82 19.92 0.58
C LYS A 150 -0.96 18.90 1.32
N VAL A 151 -0.11 18.16 0.61
CA VAL A 151 0.65 17.04 1.16
C VAL A 151 2.16 17.29 1.09
N ARG A 152 2.88 17.00 2.18
CA ARG A 152 4.35 17.05 2.24
C ARG A 152 4.86 15.95 3.15
N HIS A 153 5.77 15.13 2.64
CA HIS A 153 6.35 14.01 3.36
C HIS A 153 7.74 13.68 2.80
N PRO A 154 8.70 13.19 3.61
CA PRO A 154 10.07 12.90 3.15
C PRO A 154 10.13 11.95 1.95
N ASN A 155 9.22 10.97 1.90
CA ASN A 155 9.12 9.97 0.82
C ASN A 155 8.13 10.32 -0.29
N LEU A 156 7.71 11.58 -0.38
CA LEU A 156 6.97 12.11 -1.53
C LEU A 156 7.88 13.07 -2.30
N VAL A 157 7.72 13.13 -3.62
CA VAL A 157 8.44 14.08 -4.46
C VAL A 157 8.13 15.52 -4.02
N ASN A 158 9.17 16.34 -3.87
CA ASN A 158 9.01 17.73 -3.48
C ASN A 158 8.52 18.56 -4.67
N PHE A 159 7.29 19.06 -4.58
CA PHE A 159 6.69 19.99 -5.53
C PHE A 159 7.18 21.42 -5.26
N ILE A 160 7.78 22.04 -6.29
CA ILE A 160 8.38 23.38 -6.21
C ILE A 160 7.37 24.44 -6.68
N GLY A 161 6.64 24.14 -7.75
CA GLY A 161 5.69 25.07 -8.33
C GLY A 161 5.19 24.64 -9.71
N ALA A 162 4.47 25.54 -10.39
CA ALA A 162 3.86 25.25 -11.67
C ALA A 162 3.81 26.47 -12.58
N CYS A 163 3.57 26.22 -13.86
CA CYS A 163 3.25 27.20 -14.88
C CYS A 163 1.95 26.77 -15.54
N SER A 164 0.92 27.60 -15.52
CA SER A 164 -0.41 27.23 -16.06
C SER A 164 -0.61 27.66 -17.52
N PHE A 165 0.18 28.63 -18.02
CA PHE A 165 0.00 29.22 -19.35
C PHE A 165 1.35 29.65 -19.98
N PRO A 166 1.54 29.55 -21.32
CA PRO A 166 0.62 29.03 -22.33
C PRO A 166 0.51 27.51 -22.34
N GLU A 167 1.51 26.79 -21.84
CA GLU A 167 1.48 25.34 -21.72
C GLU A 167 1.65 24.92 -20.25
N PRO A 168 0.81 24.00 -19.76
CA PRO A 168 0.85 23.57 -18.36
C PRO A 168 2.13 22.77 -18.06
N CYS A 169 2.90 23.23 -17.07
CA CYS A 169 4.12 22.60 -16.63
C CYS A 169 4.17 22.48 -15.10
N LEU A 170 4.68 21.37 -14.59
CA LEU A 170 4.91 21.12 -13.16
C LEU A 170 6.40 21.07 -12.89
N VAL A 171 6.83 21.67 -11.78
CA VAL A 171 8.25 21.78 -11.39
C VAL A 171 8.48 21.04 -10.08
N TYR A 172 9.43 20.11 -10.10
CA TYR A 172 9.79 19.26 -8.98
C TYR A 172 11.28 19.33 -8.67
N GLU A 173 11.66 18.79 -7.51
CA GLU A 173 13.06 18.45 -7.24
C GLU A 173 13.60 17.47 -8.30
N PHE A 174 14.86 17.66 -8.71
CA PHE A 174 15.53 16.73 -9.60
C PHE A 174 16.09 15.54 -8.81
N LEU A 175 15.75 14.33 -9.23
CA LEU A 175 16.16 13.07 -8.58
C LEU A 175 17.13 12.30 -9.49
N PRO A 176 18.44 12.28 -9.17
CA PRO A 176 19.48 11.87 -10.12
C PRO A 176 19.53 10.36 -10.37
N ASN A 177 18.97 9.52 -9.49
CA ASN A 177 18.98 8.07 -9.66
C ASN A 177 17.78 7.53 -10.43
N GLY A 178 16.96 8.41 -11.02
CA GLY A 178 15.82 8.03 -11.86
C GLY A 178 14.75 7.27 -11.10
N SER A 179 14.03 6.41 -11.81
CA SER A 179 12.95 5.61 -11.25
C SER A 179 13.42 4.25 -10.71
N LEU A 180 12.61 3.64 -9.84
CA LEU A 180 12.83 2.28 -9.37
C LEU A 180 12.80 1.28 -10.54
N GLU A 181 12.01 1.54 -11.58
CA GLU A 181 12.01 0.74 -12.82
C GLU A 181 13.37 0.76 -13.51
N ASP A 182 13.98 1.94 -13.67
CA ASP A 182 15.33 2.09 -14.25
C ASP A 182 16.36 1.33 -13.41
N ARG A 183 16.22 1.34 -12.07
CA ARG A 183 17.16 0.69 -11.15
C ARG A 183 17.00 -0.83 -11.10
N LEU A 184 15.77 -1.35 -11.16
CA LEU A 184 15.51 -2.79 -11.25
C LEU A 184 15.94 -3.36 -12.61
N SER A 185 15.78 -2.59 -13.68
CA SER A 185 16.26 -2.96 -15.02
C SER A 185 17.76 -2.74 -15.24
N ARG A 186 18.46 -2.14 -14.25
CA ARG A 186 19.88 -1.75 -14.32
C ARG A 186 20.20 -0.94 -15.58
N LYS A 187 19.31 -0.02 -15.93
CA LYS A 187 19.52 0.96 -17.00
C LYS A 187 20.86 1.66 -16.79
N ASP A 188 21.54 1.94 -17.90
CA ASP A 188 22.87 2.57 -17.94
C ASP A 188 23.95 1.83 -17.13
N ASN A 189 23.81 0.51 -16.97
CA ASN A 189 24.70 -0.35 -16.17
C ASN A 189 24.81 0.08 -14.70
N THR A 190 23.75 0.67 -14.16
CA THR A 190 23.72 1.04 -12.75
C THR A 190 23.85 -0.21 -11.85
N PRO A 191 24.53 -0.10 -10.69
CA PRO A 191 24.76 -1.25 -9.81
C PRO A 191 23.43 -1.81 -9.30
N PRO A 192 23.31 -3.12 -9.06
CA PRO A 192 22.07 -3.69 -8.54
C PRO A 192 21.75 -3.12 -7.15
N LEU A 193 20.46 -2.98 -6.86
CA LEU A 193 19.99 -2.66 -5.50
C LEU A 193 20.17 -3.88 -4.60
N SER A 194 20.83 -3.71 -3.46
CA SER A 194 20.98 -4.78 -2.47
C SER A 194 19.65 -5.14 -1.85
N TRP A 195 19.54 -6.31 -1.24
CA TRP A 195 18.33 -6.70 -0.53
C TRP A 195 17.96 -5.71 0.60
N GLN A 196 18.97 -5.10 1.24
CA GLN A 196 18.76 -4.08 2.28
C GLN A 196 18.12 -2.82 1.69
N ASP A 197 18.65 -2.33 0.56
CA ASP A 197 18.08 -1.18 -0.14
C ASP A 197 16.64 -1.46 -0.56
N ARG A 198 16.35 -2.68 -1.02
CA ARG A 198 15.00 -3.08 -1.45
C ARG A 198 14.00 -3.13 -0.29
N ILE A 199 14.39 -3.63 0.88
CA ILE A 199 13.55 -3.58 2.09
C ILE A 199 13.35 -2.12 2.55
N ARG A 200 14.40 -1.29 2.52
CA ARG A 200 14.29 0.14 2.83
C ARG A 200 13.31 0.84 1.89
N ILE A 201 13.44 0.64 0.59
CA ILE A 201 12.54 1.20 -0.43
C ILE A 201 11.09 0.77 -0.16
N ALA A 202 10.84 -0.53 0.06
CA ALA A 202 9.49 -1.01 0.40
C ALA A 202 8.92 -0.29 1.64
N THR A 203 9.76 -0.08 2.66
CA THR A 203 9.36 0.57 3.91
C THR A 203 9.06 2.06 3.72
N GLU A 204 9.87 2.75 2.93
CA GLU A 204 9.67 4.16 2.58
C GLU A 204 8.42 4.39 1.73
N ILE A 205 8.12 3.49 0.78
CA ILE A 205 6.84 3.51 0.04
C ILE A 205 5.68 3.30 1.00
N CYS A 206 5.77 2.32 1.91
CA CYS A 206 4.73 2.07 2.92
C CYS A 206 4.48 3.30 3.79
N SER A 207 5.55 3.99 4.24
CA SER A 207 5.46 5.24 5.00
C SER A 207 4.70 6.33 4.24
N ALA A 208 5.04 6.54 2.97
CA ALA A 208 4.35 7.50 2.11
C ALA A 208 2.85 7.18 1.94
N LEU A 209 2.51 5.90 1.70
CA LEU A 209 1.11 5.48 1.54
C LEU A 209 0.32 5.64 2.84
N ILE A 210 0.89 5.28 4.00
CA ILE A 210 0.25 5.51 5.30
C ILE A 210 -0.06 6.99 5.48
N PHE A 211 0.89 7.88 5.18
CA PHE A 211 0.70 9.31 5.26
C PHE A 211 -0.44 9.81 4.34
N LEU A 212 -0.47 9.39 3.08
CA LEU A 212 -1.51 9.74 2.12
C LEU A 212 -2.90 9.23 2.57
N HIS A 213 -2.98 7.98 3.02
CA HIS A 213 -4.23 7.33 3.42
C HIS A 213 -4.78 7.91 4.73
N SER A 214 -3.89 8.35 5.63
CA SER A 214 -4.25 8.96 6.91
C SER A 214 -4.53 10.46 6.82
N ASN A 215 -4.31 11.09 5.66
CA ASN A 215 -4.55 12.52 5.45
C ASN A 215 -6.00 12.92 5.80
N LYS A 216 -6.18 14.07 6.44
CA LYS A 216 -7.48 14.61 6.87
C LYS A 216 -7.68 16.04 6.36
N PRO A 217 -8.92 16.45 6.02
CA PRO A 217 -10.17 15.71 6.15
C PRO A 217 -10.42 14.64 5.07
N HIS A 218 -9.61 14.62 4.00
CA HIS A 218 -9.75 13.69 2.88
C HIS A 218 -8.52 12.78 2.79
N SER A 219 -8.75 11.46 2.80
CA SER A 219 -7.70 10.48 2.49
C SER A 219 -7.32 10.59 1.01
N VAL A 220 -6.05 10.41 0.67
CA VAL A 220 -5.58 10.43 -0.71
C VAL A 220 -5.32 9.00 -1.17
N VAL A 221 -5.93 8.58 -2.28
CA VAL A 221 -5.54 7.37 -3.02
C VAL A 221 -4.61 7.78 -4.15
N HIS A 222 -3.46 7.12 -4.26
CA HIS A 222 -2.50 7.39 -5.33
C HIS A 222 -3.03 6.96 -6.69
N GLY A 223 -3.51 5.72 -6.81
CA GLY A 223 -4.22 5.19 -7.99
C GLY A 223 -3.35 4.67 -9.14
N ASP A 224 -2.13 5.18 -9.33
CA ASP A 224 -1.15 4.66 -10.32
C ASP A 224 0.20 4.31 -9.69
N LEU A 225 0.20 3.59 -8.57
CA LEU A 225 1.44 3.22 -7.91
C LEU A 225 2.17 2.14 -8.72
N LYS A 226 3.37 2.45 -9.23
CA LYS A 226 4.20 1.55 -10.04
C LYS A 226 5.67 1.97 -9.94
N PRO A 227 6.64 1.09 -10.27
CA PRO A 227 8.07 1.40 -10.14
C PRO A 227 8.53 2.64 -10.92
N SER A 228 7.94 2.97 -12.06
CA SER A 228 8.26 4.20 -12.81
C SER A 228 7.83 5.48 -12.08
N ASN A 229 6.86 5.40 -11.17
CA ASN A 229 6.38 6.50 -10.34
C ASN A 229 7.08 6.56 -8.97
N ILE A 230 8.00 5.64 -8.71
CA ILE A 230 8.87 5.64 -7.52
C ILE A 230 10.24 6.15 -7.94
N LEU A 231 10.59 7.36 -7.55
CA LEU A 231 11.88 7.98 -7.88
C LEU A 231 12.87 7.84 -6.73
N LEU A 232 14.17 7.88 -7.04
CA LEU A 232 15.24 7.77 -6.05
C LEU A 232 16.13 9.01 -6.05
N ASP A 233 16.37 9.57 -4.86
CA ASP A 233 17.31 10.67 -4.68
C ASP A 233 18.77 10.20 -4.76
N ALA A 234 19.73 11.13 -4.58
CA ALA A 234 21.16 10.83 -4.63
C ALA A 234 21.64 9.76 -3.62
N LYS A 235 20.90 9.55 -2.53
CA LYS A 235 21.17 8.57 -1.47
C LYS A 235 20.27 7.33 -1.56
N LEU A 236 19.57 7.14 -2.68
CA LEU A 236 18.57 6.08 -2.87
C LEU A 236 17.41 6.15 -1.87
N VAL A 237 17.08 7.35 -1.38
CA VAL A 237 15.84 7.58 -0.64
C VAL A 237 14.69 7.67 -1.64
N THR A 238 13.63 6.94 -1.33
CA THR A 238 12.43 6.81 -2.16
C THR A 238 11.58 8.08 -2.14
N LYS A 239 11.06 8.46 -3.31
CA LYS A 239 10.15 9.57 -3.56
C LYS A 239 8.98 9.09 -4.44
N VAL A 240 7.79 8.94 -3.87
CA VAL A 240 6.58 8.66 -4.66
C VAL A 240 6.19 9.92 -5.43
N SER A 241 5.87 9.75 -6.71
CA SER A 241 5.59 10.83 -7.67
C SER A 241 4.38 10.49 -8.54
N ASP A 242 3.96 11.45 -9.39
CA ASP A 242 2.88 11.31 -10.37
C ASP A 242 1.47 11.21 -9.76
N PHE A 243 0.98 12.35 -9.26
CA PHE A 243 -0.34 12.45 -8.61
C PHE A 243 -1.47 12.84 -9.57
N GLY A 244 -1.23 12.83 -10.89
CA GLY A 244 -2.18 13.29 -11.91
C GLY A 244 -3.53 12.57 -11.87
N ILE A 245 -3.52 11.26 -11.57
CA ILE A 245 -4.76 10.47 -11.44
C ILE A 245 -5.15 10.14 -9.99
N SER A 246 -4.44 10.70 -9.01
CA SER A 246 -4.78 10.51 -7.60
C SER A 246 -6.14 11.13 -7.25
N ARG A 247 -6.78 10.61 -6.20
CA ARG A 247 -8.13 11.01 -5.80
C ARG A 247 -8.22 11.29 -4.31
N LEU A 248 -8.90 12.38 -3.97
CA LEU A 248 -9.32 12.70 -2.61
C LEU A 248 -10.61 11.93 -2.31
N LEU A 249 -10.58 11.07 -1.30
CA LEU A 249 -11.75 10.38 -0.80
C LEU A 249 -12.39 11.20 0.32
N THR A 250 -13.59 11.70 0.07
CA THR A 250 -14.43 12.30 1.09
C THR A 250 -15.00 11.20 1.98
N GLN A 251 -14.86 11.37 3.29
CA GLN A 251 -15.57 10.54 4.26
C GLN A 251 -17.07 10.81 4.10
N SER A 252 -17.75 9.99 3.31
CA SER A 252 -19.21 9.95 3.29
C SER A 252 -19.67 9.22 4.55
N SER A 253 -20.91 9.48 4.97
CA SER A 253 -21.54 8.83 6.14
C SER A 253 -21.74 7.31 5.99
N ALA A 254 -21.38 6.73 4.83
CA ALA A 254 -21.36 5.31 4.59
C ALA A 254 -19.96 4.74 4.91
N THR A 255 -19.93 3.57 5.53
CA THR A 255 -18.77 2.90 6.15
C THR A 255 -17.59 2.54 5.23
N THR A 256 -17.59 2.96 3.96
CA THR A 256 -16.51 2.68 3.00
C THR A 256 -16.22 3.92 2.13
N ASN A 257 -15.01 4.48 2.27
CA ASN A 257 -14.49 5.53 1.39
C ASN A 257 -14.21 4.95 0.00
N VAL A 258 -15.15 5.09 -0.93
CA VAL A 258 -15.05 4.59 -2.31
C VAL A 258 -15.20 5.75 -3.29
N HIS A 259 -14.43 5.72 -4.38
CA HIS A 259 -14.59 6.65 -5.49
C HIS A 259 -14.83 5.90 -6.79
N HIS A 260 -15.99 6.13 -7.42
CA HIS A 260 -16.31 5.54 -8.73
C HIS A 260 -15.66 6.34 -9.85
N THR A 261 -14.81 5.70 -10.64
CA THR A 261 -14.14 6.28 -11.81
C THR A 261 -13.87 5.21 -12.85
N GLU A 262 -13.69 5.61 -14.11
CA GLU A 262 -13.14 4.69 -15.12
C GLU A 262 -11.80 4.14 -14.63
N PRO A 263 -11.56 2.81 -14.74
CA PRO A 263 -10.29 2.21 -14.38
C PRO A 263 -9.16 2.80 -15.23
N LYS A 264 -8.35 3.64 -14.60
CA LYS A 264 -7.12 4.20 -15.13
C LYS A 264 -5.95 3.69 -14.29
N GLY A 265 -4.83 3.43 -14.93
CA GLY A 265 -3.62 2.95 -14.29
C GLY A 265 -2.81 2.07 -15.23
N THR A 266 -1.68 1.60 -14.74
CA THR A 266 -0.75 0.79 -15.55
C THR A 266 -0.95 -0.69 -15.25
N PHE A 267 -1.47 -1.45 -16.22
CA PHE A 267 -1.43 -2.92 -16.15
C PHE A 267 0.04 -3.36 -16.08
N PRO A 268 0.48 -4.20 -15.11
CA PRO A 268 -0.24 -5.14 -14.25
C PRO A 268 -0.47 -4.71 -12.78
N TYR A 269 -0.30 -3.42 -12.44
CA TYR A 269 -0.43 -2.94 -11.05
C TYR A 269 -1.87 -2.60 -10.65
N ILE A 270 -2.79 -2.56 -11.62
CA ILE A 270 -4.20 -2.25 -11.39
C ILE A 270 -4.84 -3.32 -10.49
N ASP A 271 -5.45 -2.87 -9.39
CA ASP A 271 -6.27 -3.70 -8.52
C ASP A 271 -7.38 -4.40 -9.34
N PRO A 272 -7.47 -5.75 -9.32
CA PRO A 272 -8.43 -6.50 -10.13
C PRO A 272 -9.88 -6.16 -9.80
N GLU A 273 -10.22 -5.85 -8.54
CA GLU A 273 -11.57 -5.40 -8.18
C GLU A 273 -11.85 -4.01 -8.72
N PHE A 274 -10.90 -3.07 -8.62
CA PHE A 274 -11.03 -1.75 -9.22
C PHE A 274 -11.19 -1.84 -10.74
N GLY A 275 -10.38 -2.66 -11.41
CA GLY A 275 -10.46 -2.90 -12.84
C GLY A 275 -11.83 -3.44 -13.29
N HIS A 276 -12.50 -4.22 -12.44
CA HIS A 276 -13.80 -4.79 -12.73
C HIS A 276 -14.98 -3.87 -12.37
N THR A 277 -14.89 -3.18 -11.23
CA THR A 277 -16.02 -2.43 -10.63
C THR A 277 -15.96 -0.92 -10.87
N GLY A 278 -14.78 -0.38 -11.20
CA GLY A 278 -14.53 1.06 -11.21
C GLY A 278 -14.45 1.69 -9.82
N GLU A 279 -14.47 0.91 -8.74
CA GLU A 279 -14.39 1.39 -7.37
C GLU A 279 -12.95 1.56 -6.89
N LEU A 280 -12.43 2.78 -6.97
CA LEU A 280 -11.12 3.13 -6.46
C LEU A 280 -11.16 3.29 -4.94
N THR A 281 -10.26 2.61 -4.23
CA THR A 281 -10.19 2.62 -2.76
C THR A 281 -8.74 2.67 -2.28
N LEU A 282 -8.54 2.90 -0.97
CA LEU A 282 -7.21 2.81 -0.34
C LEU A 282 -6.59 1.41 -0.54
N SER A 283 -7.40 0.35 -0.56
CA SER A 283 -6.95 -1.02 -0.81
C SER A 283 -6.42 -1.24 -2.24
N SER A 284 -6.72 -0.36 -3.18
CA SER A 284 -6.19 -0.42 -4.55
C SER A 284 -4.71 -0.04 -4.60
N ASP A 285 -4.28 0.93 -3.78
CA ASP A 285 -2.86 1.22 -3.58
C ASP A 285 -2.14 0.06 -2.87
N VAL A 286 -2.81 -0.61 -1.93
CA VAL A 286 -2.24 -1.78 -1.22
C VAL A 286 -1.93 -2.90 -2.21
N TYR A 287 -2.82 -3.18 -3.16
CA TYR A 287 -2.58 -4.18 -4.21
C TYR A 287 -1.35 -3.81 -5.05
N SER A 288 -1.32 -2.57 -5.54
CA SER A 288 -0.22 -2.05 -6.37
C SER A 288 1.12 -2.14 -5.62
N PHE A 289 1.11 -1.80 -4.32
CA PHE A 289 2.28 -1.91 -3.45
C PHE A 289 2.72 -3.37 -3.25
N GLY A 290 1.78 -4.30 -3.11
CA GLY A 290 2.06 -5.73 -3.07
C GLY A 290 2.82 -6.22 -4.30
N VAL A 291 2.40 -5.79 -5.49
CA VAL A 291 3.10 -6.13 -6.74
C VAL A 291 4.53 -5.57 -6.74
N ILE A 292 4.74 -4.34 -6.26
CA ILE A 292 6.07 -3.73 -6.14
C ILE A 292 6.95 -4.51 -5.14
N ILE A 293 6.40 -4.94 -4.00
CA ILE A 293 7.13 -5.78 -3.02
C ILE A 293 7.64 -7.06 -3.70
N LEU A 294 6.77 -7.74 -4.47
CA LEU A 294 7.15 -8.97 -5.16
C LEU A 294 8.21 -8.71 -6.26
N GLN A 295 8.17 -7.54 -6.91
CA GLN A 295 9.20 -7.14 -7.87
C GLN A 295 10.54 -6.88 -7.18
N LEU A 296 10.53 -6.18 -6.05
CA LEU A 296 11.73 -5.97 -5.25
C LEU A 296 12.35 -7.31 -4.83
N LEU A 297 11.54 -8.30 -4.46
CA LEU A 297 12.03 -9.62 -4.08
C LEU A 297 12.65 -10.40 -5.25
N THR A 298 12.04 -10.33 -6.43
CA THR A 298 12.34 -11.24 -7.55
C THR A 298 13.15 -10.63 -8.68
N GLY A 299 13.19 -9.29 -8.78
CA GLY A 299 13.82 -8.57 -9.88
C GLY A 299 13.17 -8.82 -11.26
N ARG A 300 11.97 -9.42 -11.30
CA ARG A 300 11.29 -9.84 -12.54
C ARG A 300 10.24 -8.81 -13.00
N PRO A 301 9.76 -8.87 -14.25
CA PRO A 301 8.59 -8.11 -14.69
C PRO A 301 7.32 -8.48 -13.91
N ALA A 302 6.41 -7.53 -13.66
CA ALA A 302 5.24 -7.79 -12.81
C ALA A 302 4.19 -8.72 -13.45
N LEU A 303 4.16 -8.87 -14.77
CA LEU A 303 3.18 -9.72 -15.44
C LEU A 303 3.35 -11.18 -15.02
N GLY A 304 2.30 -11.77 -14.45
CA GLY A 304 2.31 -13.15 -13.95
C GLY A 304 3.11 -13.35 -12.65
N MET A 305 3.68 -12.28 -12.08
CA MET A 305 4.56 -12.37 -10.91
C MET A 305 3.85 -12.89 -9.68
N VAL A 306 2.66 -12.38 -9.38
CA VAL A 306 1.88 -12.78 -8.18
C VAL A 306 1.68 -14.29 -8.18
N LYS A 307 1.28 -14.87 -9.32
CA LYS A 307 1.11 -16.31 -9.48
C LYS A 307 2.44 -17.06 -9.33
N ALA A 308 3.51 -16.60 -9.99
CA ALA A 308 4.81 -17.25 -9.92
C ALA A 308 5.36 -17.31 -8.48
N VAL A 309 5.22 -16.23 -7.71
CA VAL A 309 5.62 -16.22 -6.30
C VAL A 309 4.71 -17.11 -5.45
N GLN A 310 3.39 -17.09 -5.69
CA GLN A 310 2.44 -17.95 -4.97
C GLN A 310 2.74 -19.44 -5.19
N ASP A 311 3.05 -19.84 -6.42
CA ASP A 311 3.38 -21.23 -6.77
C ASP A 311 4.71 -21.65 -6.12
N ALA A 312 5.73 -20.78 -6.17
CA ALA A 312 7.02 -21.01 -5.51
C ALA A 312 6.90 -21.07 -3.98
N PHE A 313 6.04 -20.24 -3.39
CA PHE A 313 5.79 -20.23 -1.95
C PHE A 313 5.09 -21.50 -1.48
N THR A 314 4.05 -21.94 -2.22
CA THR A 314 3.30 -23.18 -1.92
C THR A 314 4.15 -24.43 -2.10
N SER A 315 5.05 -24.42 -3.08
CA SER A 315 5.94 -25.56 -3.38
C SER A 315 7.24 -25.54 -2.57
N GLU A 316 7.39 -24.65 -1.59
CA GLU A 316 8.59 -24.46 -0.76
C GLU A 316 9.88 -24.18 -1.56
N ASN A 317 9.75 -23.61 -2.76
CA ASN A 317 10.84 -23.31 -3.70
C ASN A 317 11.11 -21.81 -3.86
N LEU A 318 10.81 -21.01 -2.82
CA LEU A 318 10.94 -19.55 -2.87
C LEU A 318 12.36 -19.09 -3.21
N GLN A 319 13.40 -19.82 -2.77
CA GLN A 319 14.80 -19.49 -3.06
C GLN A 319 15.09 -19.38 -4.58
N ASN A 320 14.39 -20.14 -5.42
CA ASN A 320 14.63 -20.21 -6.86
C ASN A 320 14.07 -18.99 -7.62
N ILE A 321 13.24 -18.17 -6.96
CA ILE A 321 12.64 -16.97 -7.55
C ILE A 321 13.25 -15.68 -7.01
N LEU A 322 14.11 -15.75 -5.98
CA LEU A 322 14.79 -14.59 -5.42
C LEU A 322 15.77 -14.00 -6.44
N ASP A 323 15.90 -12.68 -6.43
CA ASP A 323 16.89 -12.00 -7.26
C ASP A 323 18.29 -12.13 -6.66
N GLU A 324 19.11 -13.00 -7.26
CA GLU A 324 20.51 -13.19 -6.88
C GLU A 324 21.35 -11.92 -7.02
N SER A 325 20.95 -10.98 -7.89
CA SER A 325 21.67 -9.71 -8.05
C SER A 325 21.52 -8.77 -6.85
N ALA A 326 20.55 -9.03 -5.96
CA ALA A 326 20.37 -8.30 -4.71
C ALA A 326 21.38 -8.72 -3.61
N GLY A 327 22.24 -9.70 -3.89
CA GLY A 327 23.11 -10.34 -2.91
C GLY A 327 22.42 -11.51 -2.19
N GLU A 328 23.01 -11.94 -1.08
CA GLU A 328 22.49 -13.06 -0.29
C GLU A 328 21.29 -12.63 0.56
N TRP A 329 20.08 -12.96 0.09
CA TRP A 329 18.86 -12.76 0.85
C TRP A 329 18.83 -13.62 2.12
N PRO A 330 18.65 -13.02 3.31
CA PRO A 330 18.30 -13.80 4.49
C PRO A 330 16.94 -14.48 4.26
N PHE A 331 16.93 -15.81 4.21
CA PHE A 331 15.74 -16.57 3.80
C PHE A 331 14.47 -16.22 4.60
N LEU A 332 14.61 -15.99 5.91
CA LEU A 332 13.47 -15.60 6.76
C LEU A 332 12.90 -14.23 6.37
N GLN A 333 13.75 -13.27 6.03
CA GLN A 333 13.33 -11.95 5.58
C GLN A 333 12.68 -12.02 4.19
N ALA A 334 13.29 -12.76 3.27
CA ALA A 334 12.71 -13.00 1.94
C ALA A 334 11.33 -13.68 2.02
N LYS A 335 11.19 -14.70 2.89
CA LYS A 335 9.91 -15.38 3.12
C LYS A 335 8.84 -14.46 3.71
N ARG A 336 9.20 -13.60 4.67
CA ARG A 336 8.30 -12.59 5.23
C ARG A 336 7.85 -11.58 4.17
N LEU A 337 8.78 -11.09 3.37
CA LEU A 337 8.51 -10.12 2.30
C LEU A 337 7.61 -10.73 1.20
N ALA A 338 7.85 -11.99 0.82
CA ALA A 338 7.01 -12.73 -0.12
C ALA A 338 5.58 -12.88 0.41
N CYS A 339 5.43 -13.34 1.66
CA CYS A 339 4.13 -13.48 2.31
C CYS A 339 3.38 -12.15 2.34
N LEU A 340 4.06 -11.07 2.76
CA LEU A 340 3.49 -9.74 2.81
C LEU A 340 3.01 -9.23 1.45
N GLY A 341 3.84 -9.40 0.40
CA GLY A 341 3.46 -9.04 -0.97
C GLY A 341 2.26 -9.83 -1.49
N LEU A 342 2.20 -11.13 -1.23
CA LEU A 342 1.06 -11.99 -1.60
C LEU A 342 -0.23 -11.61 -0.86
N GLU A 343 -0.14 -11.32 0.43
CA GLU A 343 -1.28 -10.85 1.25
C GLU A 343 -1.84 -9.52 0.72
N CYS A 344 -0.96 -8.59 0.31
CA CYS A 344 -1.36 -7.35 -0.35
C CYS A 344 -2.04 -7.59 -1.70
N CYS A 345 -1.65 -8.64 -2.43
CA CYS A 345 -2.16 -8.97 -3.77
C CYS A 345 -3.43 -9.85 -3.77
N LYS A 346 -4.09 -10.06 -2.62
CA LYS A 346 -5.33 -10.84 -2.57
C LYS A 346 -6.43 -10.23 -3.44
N MET A 347 -7.21 -11.09 -4.10
CA MET A 347 -8.30 -10.64 -4.98
C MET A 347 -9.35 -9.86 -4.21
N ASP A 348 -9.79 -10.36 -3.04
CA ASP A 348 -10.72 -9.65 -2.16
C ASP A 348 -10.02 -8.56 -1.35
N ARG A 349 -10.31 -7.29 -1.66
CA ARG A 349 -9.78 -6.09 -1.00
C ARG A 349 -10.05 -6.00 0.48
N ARG A 350 -11.07 -6.70 1.00
CA ARG A 350 -11.38 -6.75 2.44
C ARG A 350 -10.41 -7.62 3.23
N THR A 351 -9.74 -8.55 2.53
CA THR A 351 -8.75 -9.46 3.12
C THR A 351 -7.32 -8.96 3.00
N ARG A 352 -7.10 -7.85 2.28
CA ARG A 352 -5.79 -7.21 2.16
C ARG A 352 -5.42 -6.55 3.50
N PRO A 353 -4.13 -6.59 3.89
CA PRO A 353 -3.68 -6.06 5.17
C PRO A 353 -3.78 -4.53 5.22
N ARG A 354 -4.01 -3.99 6.41
CA ARG A 354 -3.94 -2.55 6.67
C ARG A 354 -2.48 -2.11 6.77
N LEU A 355 -2.11 -1.07 6.02
CA LEU A 355 -0.72 -0.60 5.93
C LEU A 355 -0.09 -0.32 7.30
N GLU A 356 -0.72 0.51 8.13
CA GLU A 356 -0.17 0.92 9.43
C GLU A 356 -0.15 -0.21 10.48
N MET A 357 -1.19 -1.06 10.49
CA MET A 357 -1.39 -2.04 11.56
C MET A 357 -0.72 -3.38 11.31
N GLU A 358 -0.56 -3.76 10.03
CA GLU A 358 -0.12 -5.10 9.64
C GLU A 358 1.15 -5.05 8.80
N VAL A 359 1.19 -4.21 7.78
CA VAL A 359 2.32 -4.14 6.84
C VAL A 359 3.54 -3.46 7.47
N TRP A 360 3.35 -2.28 8.07
CA TRP A 360 4.40 -1.51 8.73
C TRP A 360 5.08 -2.29 9.85
N ARG A 361 4.29 -3.05 10.64
CA ARG A 361 4.81 -3.87 11.74
C ARG A 361 5.74 -4.99 11.28
N VAL A 362 5.68 -5.38 10.02
CA VAL A 362 6.61 -6.34 9.41
C VAL A 362 7.83 -5.63 8.83
N LEU A 363 7.61 -4.54 8.08
CA LEU A 363 8.68 -3.84 7.36
C LEU A 363 9.62 -3.03 8.27
N GLU A 364 9.10 -2.31 9.26
CA GLU A 364 9.91 -1.46 10.14
C GLU A 364 11.00 -2.25 10.89
N PRO A 365 10.70 -3.40 11.55
CA PRO A 365 11.74 -4.20 12.18
C PRO A 365 12.75 -4.78 11.18
N MET A 366 12.32 -5.09 9.95
CA MET A 366 13.22 -5.63 8.91
C MET A 366 14.26 -4.59 8.49
N VAL A 367 13.89 -3.31 8.36
CA VAL A 367 14.85 -2.23 8.07
C VAL A 367 15.81 -2.00 9.23
N LYS A 368 15.34 -2.07 10.48
CA LYS A 368 16.21 -1.92 11.66
C LYS A 368 17.25 -3.05 11.71
N ALA A 369 16.82 -4.28 11.48
CA ALA A 369 17.71 -5.44 11.40
C ALA A 369 18.71 -5.33 10.23
N SER A 370 18.26 -4.92 9.04
CA SER A 370 19.14 -4.77 7.87
C SER A 370 20.16 -3.64 8.01
N SER A 371 19.79 -2.58 8.72
CA SER A 371 20.70 -1.47 9.05
C SER A 371 21.78 -1.92 10.04
N LEU A 372 21.43 -2.74 11.03
CA LEU A 372 22.37 -3.34 11.99
C LEU A 372 23.35 -4.32 11.30
N GLU A 373 22.87 -5.12 10.35
CA GLU A 373 23.72 -6.00 9.54
C GLU A 373 24.63 -5.22 8.58
N SER A 374 24.14 -4.11 8.01
CA SER A 374 24.94 -3.21 7.16
C SER A 374 26.03 -2.48 7.96
N THR A 375 25.75 -2.10 9.21
CA THR A 375 26.77 -1.58 10.12
C THR A 375 27.82 -2.65 10.47
N SER A 376 27.47 -3.93 10.54
CA SER A 376 28.46 -5.00 10.79
C SER A 376 29.49 -5.15 9.65
N PHE A 377 29.08 -4.89 8.40
CA PHE A 377 30.01 -4.85 7.25
C PHE A 377 30.78 -3.54 7.14
N HIS A 378 30.17 -2.40 7.47
CA HIS A 378 30.85 -1.09 7.48
C HIS A 378 31.73 -0.84 8.72
N LEU A 379 31.55 -1.59 9.82
CA LEU A 379 32.39 -1.51 11.02
C LEU A 379 33.81 -2.06 10.81
N LYS A 380 34.13 -2.61 9.62
CA LYS A 380 35.53 -2.85 9.23
C LYS A 380 36.21 -1.63 8.60
N GLN A 381 35.46 -0.58 8.23
CA GLN A 381 36.02 0.65 7.64
C GLN A 381 35.19 1.90 8.05
N ALA A 382 35.73 2.62 9.04
CA ALA A 382 35.43 4.00 9.46
C ALA A 382 34.47 4.21 10.66
N ASP A 383 35.11 4.41 11.82
CA ASP A 383 34.81 5.30 12.94
C ASP A 383 33.48 5.23 13.71
N ASN A 384 33.58 4.52 14.84
CA ASN A 384 33.06 4.84 16.17
C ASN A 384 32.64 6.29 16.41
N ASN A 385 31.37 6.47 16.76
CA ASN A 385 30.90 7.36 17.83
C ASN A 385 29.50 6.82 18.19
N HIS A 386 29.24 6.12 19.30
CA HIS A 386 29.38 6.66 20.65
C HIS A 386 29.38 5.57 21.75
N ILE A 387 29.64 4.30 21.42
CA ILE A 387 29.66 3.19 22.39
C ILE A 387 31.12 2.89 22.77
N PRO A 388 31.51 3.04 24.05
CA PRO A 388 32.82 2.60 24.49
C PRO A 388 33.04 1.12 24.18
N SER A 389 34.12 0.80 23.47
CA SER A 389 34.38 -0.56 22.98
C SER A 389 34.44 -1.62 24.08
N TYR A 390 34.79 -1.23 25.32
CA TYR A 390 34.79 -2.11 26.49
C TYR A 390 33.39 -2.47 27.01
N PHE A 391 32.31 -1.89 26.48
CA PHE A 391 30.94 -2.34 26.73
C PHE A 391 30.50 -3.46 25.80
N LEU A 392 31.22 -3.67 24.69
CA LEU A 392 30.84 -4.63 23.68
C LEU A 392 31.38 -6.02 24.03
N CYS A 393 30.52 -7.03 23.89
CA CYS A 393 30.93 -8.42 23.99
C CYS A 393 31.86 -8.76 22.81
N PRO A 394 33.06 -9.32 23.03
CA PRO A 394 33.94 -9.65 21.92
C PRO A 394 33.41 -10.73 20.97
N ILE A 395 32.52 -11.61 21.44
CA ILE A 395 31.88 -12.66 20.62
C ILE A 395 30.71 -12.08 19.82
N LEU A 396 29.80 -11.35 20.48
CA LEU A 396 28.56 -10.87 19.88
C LEU A 396 28.69 -9.50 19.19
N GLN A 397 29.69 -8.71 19.57
CA GLN A 397 29.86 -7.30 19.19
C GLN A 397 28.66 -6.40 19.56
N GLU A 398 27.91 -6.79 20.61
CA GLU A 398 26.77 -6.05 21.18
C GLU A 398 27.06 -5.60 22.62
N VAL A 399 26.34 -4.59 23.13
CA VAL A 399 26.48 -4.11 24.52
C VAL A 399 26.07 -5.21 25.50
N MET A 400 26.99 -5.58 26.39
CA MET A 400 26.80 -6.65 27.37
C MET A 400 25.70 -6.32 28.40
N GLN A 401 24.78 -7.24 28.61
CA GLN A 401 23.71 -7.21 29.61
C GLN A 401 24.10 -7.96 30.89
N ASP A 402 24.77 -9.11 30.79
CA ASP A 402 25.28 -9.89 31.93
C ASP A 402 26.78 -10.21 31.79
N PRO A 403 27.67 -9.20 31.78
CA PRO A 403 29.09 -9.38 31.51
C PRO A 403 29.77 -10.35 32.50
N GLN A 404 30.48 -11.35 31.96
CA GLN A 404 31.25 -12.37 32.69
C GLN A 404 32.72 -12.34 32.29
N VAL A 405 33.61 -12.35 33.27
CA VAL A 405 35.04 -12.54 33.07
C VAL A 405 35.32 -14.03 32.92
N SER A 406 36.03 -14.39 31.84
CA SER A 406 36.54 -15.73 31.61
C SER A 406 37.99 -15.87 32.09
N ALA A 407 38.52 -17.09 32.05
CA ALA A 407 39.86 -17.42 32.56
C ALA A 407 41.02 -16.74 31.81
N ASP A 408 40.77 -16.24 30.60
CA ASP A 408 41.70 -15.40 29.83
C ASP A 408 41.73 -13.93 30.29
N GLY A 409 40.90 -13.55 31.26
CA GLY A 409 40.79 -12.20 31.78
C GLY A 409 39.93 -11.26 30.93
N PHE A 410 39.37 -11.73 29.81
CA PHE A 410 38.44 -10.95 28.99
C PHE A 410 37.01 -11.07 29.52
N THR A 411 36.21 -10.04 29.25
CA THR A 411 34.79 -10.01 29.63
C THR A 411 33.92 -10.27 28.41
N TYR A 412 32.91 -11.13 28.56
CA TYR A 412 31.99 -11.56 27.51
C TYR A 412 30.55 -11.48 27.99
N GLU A 413 29.58 -11.48 27.08
CA GLU A 413 28.19 -11.76 27.43
C GLU A 413 28.07 -13.21 27.91
N LYS A 414 27.33 -13.43 28.99
CA LYS A 414 27.24 -14.72 29.65
C LYS A 414 26.76 -15.82 28.73
N GLU A 415 25.69 -15.57 27.98
CA GLU A 415 25.10 -16.54 27.07
C GLU A 415 26.05 -16.85 25.92
N ALA A 416 26.84 -15.87 25.47
CA ALA A 416 27.79 -16.03 24.38
C ALA A 416 28.98 -16.91 24.77
N ILE A 417 29.63 -16.61 25.90
CA ILE A 417 30.79 -17.38 26.36
C ILE A 417 30.37 -18.78 26.84
N LYS A 418 29.16 -18.91 27.40
CA LYS A 418 28.62 -20.23 27.73
C LYS A 418 28.33 -21.05 26.47
N GLY A 419 27.72 -20.44 25.45
CA GLY A 419 27.50 -21.10 24.16
C GLY A 419 28.80 -21.53 23.48
N TRP A 420 29.87 -20.75 23.63
CA TRP A 420 31.21 -21.09 23.16
C TRP A 420 31.74 -22.38 23.82
N PHE A 421 31.64 -22.49 25.15
CA PHE A 421 32.04 -23.70 25.88
C PHE A 421 31.13 -24.90 25.61
N ASP A 422 29.81 -24.68 25.53
CA ASP A 422 28.83 -25.72 25.25
C ASP A 422 29.00 -26.30 23.84
N SER A 423 29.64 -25.56 22.93
CA SER A 423 30.01 -26.01 21.57
C SER A 423 31.30 -26.85 21.54
N GLY A 424 31.90 -27.13 22.70
CA GLY A 424 33.10 -27.96 22.83
C GLY A 424 34.43 -27.23 22.68
N HIS A 425 34.42 -25.89 22.63
CA HIS A 425 35.66 -25.11 22.61
C HIS A 425 36.29 -25.00 24.01
N ASN A 426 37.59 -25.26 24.10
CA ASN A 426 38.43 -25.06 25.29
C ASN A 426 39.42 -23.90 25.13
N THR A 427 39.26 -23.06 24.11
CA THR A 427 40.15 -21.93 23.81
C THR A 427 39.48 -20.58 24.04
N SER A 428 40.29 -19.56 24.28
CA SER A 428 39.88 -18.16 24.40
C SER A 428 39.28 -17.67 23.09
N PRO A 429 38.04 -17.14 23.07
CA PRO A 429 37.47 -16.51 21.88
C PRO A 429 38.29 -15.33 21.34
N MET A 430 39.09 -14.69 22.19
CA MET A 430 39.88 -13.51 21.85
C MET A 430 41.29 -13.83 21.33
N THR A 431 41.94 -14.82 21.91
CA THR A 431 43.36 -15.12 21.64
C THR A 431 43.58 -16.46 20.98
N ASN A 432 42.55 -17.30 20.94
CA ASN A 432 42.60 -18.70 20.50
C ASN A 432 43.62 -19.57 21.28
N LEU A 433 44.05 -19.11 22.47
CA LEU A 433 44.89 -19.87 23.40
C LEU A 433 44.01 -20.75 24.29
N GLU A 434 44.53 -21.91 24.72
CA GLU A 434 43.81 -22.81 25.62
C GLU A 434 43.53 -22.14 26.97
N LEU A 435 42.29 -22.27 27.46
CA LEU A 435 41.86 -21.69 28.73
C LEU A 435 42.22 -22.64 29.88
N PRO A 436 42.75 -22.12 31.01
CA PRO A 436 43.10 -22.95 32.16
C PRO A 436 41.86 -23.54 32.87
N HIS A 437 40.70 -22.91 32.75
CA HIS A 437 39.41 -23.40 33.26
C HIS A 437 38.24 -22.70 32.54
N HIS A 438 37.02 -23.22 32.68
CA HIS A 438 35.79 -22.65 32.10
C HIS A 438 34.93 -21.89 33.12
N GLU A 439 35.45 -21.65 34.33
CA GLU A 439 34.72 -20.85 35.33
C GLU A 439 34.53 -19.40 34.87
N LEU A 440 33.32 -18.88 35.10
CA LEU A 440 32.90 -17.53 34.73
C LEU A 440 32.64 -16.71 35.99
N LEU A 441 33.21 -15.50 36.05
CA LEU A 441 33.05 -14.59 37.18
C LEU A 441 32.22 -13.37 36.76
N PRO A 442 31.11 -13.04 37.46
CA PRO A 442 30.29 -11.89 37.10
C PRO A 442 31.04 -10.55 37.22
N ASN A 443 31.10 -9.78 36.13
CA ASN A 443 31.68 -8.43 36.12
C ASN A 443 30.64 -7.38 36.53
N ARG A 444 30.28 -7.37 37.81
CA ARG A 444 29.25 -6.45 38.33
C ARG A 444 29.60 -4.98 38.15
N ALA A 445 30.90 -4.63 38.23
CA ALA A 445 31.38 -3.27 38.02
C ALA A 445 31.08 -2.79 36.59
N LEU A 446 31.46 -3.58 35.57
CA LEU A 446 31.16 -3.24 34.18
C LEU A 446 29.65 -3.19 33.91
N ARG A 447 28.90 -4.12 34.49
CA ARG A 447 27.43 -4.13 34.38
C ARG A 447 26.80 -2.84 34.92
N SER A 448 27.25 -2.35 36.08
CA SER A 448 26.77 -1.08 36.64
C SER A 448 27.11 0.11 35.74
N VAL A 449 28.33 0.17 35.20
CA VAL A 449 28.75 1.26 34.30
C VAL A 449 27.96 1.25 32.99
N ILE A 450 27.68 0.07 32.41
CA ILE A 450 26.82 -0.07 31.22
C ILE A 450 25.40 0.43 31.51
N GLN A 451 24.83 0.06 32.67
CA GLN A 451 23.49 0.50 33.06
C GLN A 451 23.40 2.01 33.28
N GLU A 452 24.41 2.63 33.89
CA GLU A 452 24.48 4.09 34.04
C GLU A 452 24.58 4.79 32.68
N TRP A 453 25.41 4.26 31.76
CA TRP A 453 25.54 4.79 30.40
C TRP A 453 24.22 4.71 29.62
N LEU A 454 23.52 3.57 29.67
CA LEU A 454 22.20 3.41 29.04
C LEU A 454 21.18 4.42 29.61
N GLN A 455 21.18 4.67 30.91
CA GLN A 455 20.26 5.65 31.52
C GLN A 455 20.53 7.10 31.12
N GLN A 456 21.78 7.45 30.77
CA GLN A 456 22.13 8.80 30.32
C GLN A 456 21.69 9.05 28.87
N GLU A 457 21.79 8.05 27.99
CA GLU A 457 21.29 8.11 26.60
C GLU A 457 19.77 8.34 26.55
N TYR A 458 18.99 7.69 27.42
CA TYR A 458 17.52 7.88 27.49
C TYR A 458 17.06 9.26 27.98
N ARG A 459 17.94 10.09 28.57
CA ARG A 459 17.61 11.45 29.02
C ARG A 459 17.84 12.53 27.96
N HIS A 460 18.36 12.18 26.78
CA HIS A 460 18.73 13.15 25.72
C HIS A 460 17.80 13.13 24.49
N PHE A 461 16.65 12.45 24.57
CA PHE A 461 15.62 12.50 23.54
C PHE A 461 14.35 13.18 24.09
N PRO A 462 13.97 14.39 23.61
CA PRO A 462 12.70 15.03 23.94
C PRO A 462 11.50 14.32 23.29
#